data_AF-A0A938EPY9-F1
#
_entry.id   AF-A0A938EPY9-F1
#
_cell.length_a   1.000
_cell.length_b   1.000
_cell.length_c   1.000
_cell.angle_alpha   90.00
_cell.angle_beta   90.00
_cell.angle_gamma   90.00
#
_symmetry.space_group_name_H-M   'P 1'
#
loop_
_entity.id
_entity.type
_entity.pdbx_description
1 polymer ?
#
loop_
_entity_poly.entity_id
_entity_poly.type
_entity_poly.pdbx_seq_one_letter_code
_entity_poly.pdbx_strand_id
1 'polypeptide(L)' 'MSTFVLVPGAFHGGWVWTPVAEELQRRGHQAVPLTLTGLGDLKHLLSPDVGVT' A
#
# COMPACT_ATOMS: atom_id res chain seq x y z
N MET A 1 0.96 17.85 11.53
CA MET A 1 1.42 17.18 10.29
C MET A 1 2.05 15.86 10.68
N SER A 2 1.64 14.76 10.05
CA SER A 2 2.12 13.40 10.34
C SER A 2 2.22 12.61 9.03
N THR A 3 3.04 11.57 9.01
CA THR A 3 3.17 10.66 7.87
C THR A 3 2.48 9.34 8.18
N PHE A 4 1.54 8.94 7.33
CA PHE A 4 0.81 7.68 7.40
C PHE A 4 1.31 6.75 6.31
N VAL A 5 1.74 5.55 6.71
CA VAL A 5 2.03 4.45 5.79
C VAL A 5 0.83 3.51 5.82
N LEU A 6 0.14 3.36 4.69
CA LEU A 6 -1.09 2.58 4.58
C LEU A 6 -0.75 1.22 3.96
N VAL A 7 -0.75 0.20 4.81
CA VAL A 7 -0.40 -1.19 4.44
C VAL A 7 -1.70 -1.97 4.18
N PRO A 8 -1.88 -2.55 2.99
CA PRO A 8 -3.08 -3.33 2.67
C PRO A 8 -3.04 -4.71 3.35
N GLY A 9 -4.22 -5.31 3.51
CA GLY A 9 -4.36 -6.71 3.90
C GLY A 9 -4.09 -7.69 2.74
N ALA A 10 -4.24 -8.98 3.01
CA ALA A 10 -4.04 -10.03 2.01
C ALA A 10 -4.85 -9.77 0.72
N PHE A 11 -4.26 -10.10 -0.43
CA PHE A 11 -4.84 -9.98 -1.78
C PHE A 11 -5.17 -8.55 -2.27
N HIS A 12 -4.73 -7.52 -1.55
CA HIS A 12 -4.94 -6.12 -1.93
C HIS A 12 -3.62 -5.42 -2.28
N GLY A 13 -3.73 -4.23 -2.90
CA GLY A 13 -2.60 -3.32 -3.14
C GLY A 13 -2.89 -1.94 -2.56
N GLY A 14 -1.99 -0.99 -2.76
CA GLY A 14 -2.16 0.38 -2.24
C GLY A 14 -3.44 1.07 -2.71
N TRP A 15 -4.00 0.64 -3.84
CA TRP A 15 -5.24 1.15 -4.42
C TRP A 15 -6.46 1.12 -3.48
N VAL A 16 -6.50 0.21 -2.50
CA VAL A 16 -7.62 0.16 -1.53
C VAL A 16 -7.67 1.39 -0.64
N TRP A 17 -6.54 2.07 -0.49
CA TRP A 17 -6.38 3.19 0.40
C TRP A 17 -6.53 4.54 -0.30
N THR A 18 -6.81 4.59 -1.61
CA THR A 18 -6.90 5.85 -2.36
C THR A 18 -7.83 6.87 -1.68
N PRO A 19 -9.08 6.54 -1.29
CA PRO A 19 -9.96 7.52 -0.65
C PRO A 19 -9.44 8.01 0.71
N VAL A 20 -8.77 7.12 1.46
CA VAL A 20 -8.21 7.44 2.78
C VAL A 20 -6.97 8.32 2.63
N ALA A 21 -6.11 8.02 1.66
CA ALA A 21 -4.92 8.80 1.36
C ALA A 21 -5.30 10.23 0.95
N GLU A 22 -6.30 10.38 0.07
CA GLU A 22 -6.84 11.68 -0.34
C GLU A 22 -7.35 12.49 0.85
N GLU A 23 -8.12 11.87 1.75
CA GLU A 23 -8.66 12.57 2.93
C GLU A 23 -7.56 12.97 3.93
N LEU A 24 -6.57 12.10 4.16
CA LEU A 24 -5.43 12.42 5.01
C LEU A 24 -4.60 13.58 4.44
N GLN A 25 -4.39 13.57 3.12
CA GLN A 25 -3.70 14.65 2.41
C GLN A 25 -4.48 15.97 2.49
N ARG A 26 -5.81 15.92 2.32
CA ARG A 26 -6.69 17.09 2.48
C ARG A 26 -6.63 17.70 3.89
N ARG A 27 -6.37 16.88 4.91
CA ARG A 27 -6.16 17.31 6.30
C ARG A 27 -4.73 17.79 6.59
N GLY A 28 -3.84 17.83 5.60
CA GLY A 28 -2.47 18.28 5.76
C GLY A 28 -1.51 17.22 6.31
N HIS A 29 -1.84 15.93 6.15
CA HIS A 29 -0.93 14.82 6.45
C HIS A 29 -0.29 14.29 5.17
N GLN A 30 0.87 13.64 5.30
CA GLN A 30 1.42 12.84 4.21
C GLN A 30 0.82 11.44 4.29
N ALA A 31 0.35 10.89 3.17
CA ALA A 31 -0.16 9.53 3.09
C ALA A 31 0.56 8.76 2.00
N VAL A 32 1.09 7.58 2.35
CA VAL A 32 1.84 6.69 1.47
C VAL A 32 1.12 5.34 1.40
N PRO A 33 0.20 5.15 0.44
CA PRO A 33 -0.40 3.84 0.19
C PRO A 33 0.60 2.94 -0.53
N LEU A 34 0.87 1.76 0.03
CA LEU A 34 1.85 0.82 -0.51
C LEU A 34 1.19 -0.41 -1.14
N THR A 35 1.81 -0.93 -2.19
CA THR A 35 1.57 -2.30 -2.68
C THR A 35 2.73 -3.17 -2.23
N LEU A 36 2.45 -4.30 -1.55
CA LEU A 36 3.48 -5.22 -1.08
C LEU A 36 4.13 -5.97 -2.26
N THR A 37 5.40 -6.33 -2.12
CA THR A 37 6.14 -7.13 -3.11
C THR A 37 5.41 -8.43 -3.43
N GLY A 38 5.35 -8.80 -4.71
CA GLY A 38 4.64 -10.01 -5.14
C GLY A 38 3.12 -9.83 -5.31
N LEU A 39 2.57 -8.64 -5.06
CA LEU A 39 1.15 -8.32 -5.27
C LEU A 39 0.93 -7.19 -6.29
N GLY A 40 -0.26 -7.15 -6.88
CA GLY A 40 -0.70 -6.06 -7.77
C GLY A 40 0.27 -5.81 -8.93
N ASP A 41 0.68 -4.55 -9.12
CA ASP A 41 1.66 -4.16 -10.15
C ASP A 41 3.06 -4.78 -9.89
N LEU A 42 3.34 -5.16 -8.64
CA LEU A 42 4.58 -5.81 -8.21
C LEU A 42 4.49 -7.35 -8.22
N LYS A 43 3.41 -7.94 -8.77
CA LYS A 43 3.25 -9.40 -8.84
C LYS A 43 4.38 -10.12 -9.55
N HIS A 44 5.02 -9.44 -10.50
CA HIS A 44 6.15 -9.98 -11.27
C HIS A 44 7.42 -10.16 -10.43
N LEU A 45 7.46 -9.60 -9.21
CA LEU A 45 8.55 -9.75 -8.25
C LEU A 45 8.31 -10.90 -7.25
N LEU A 46 7.24 -11.69 -7.42
CA LEU A 46 6.97 -12.82 -6.54
C LEU A 46 8.09 -13.86 -6.67
N SER A 47 8.74 -14.18 -5.55
CA SER A 47 9.76 -15.22 -5.42
C SER A 47 9.60 -15.94 -4.07
N PRO A 48 10.25 -17.10 -3.88
CA PRO A 48 10.23 -17.81 -2.59
C PRO A 48 10.68 -16.95 -1.40
N ASP A 49 11.58 -15.99 -1.63
CA ASP A 49 12.10 -15.11 -0.58
C ASP A 49 11.05 -14.09 -0.05
N VAL A 50 9.95 -13.89 -0.78
CA VAL A 50 8.85 -12.98 -0.37
C VAL A 50 8.02 -13.58 0.77
N GLY A 51 8.06 -14.91 0.98
CA GLY A 51 7.43 -15.56 2.14
C GLY A 51 5.90 -15.58 2.13
N VAL A 52 5.29 -15.54 0.95
CA VAL A 52 3.82 -15.55 0.75
C VAL A 52 3.32 -16.79 -0.02
N THR A 53 4.17 -17.82 -0.16
CA THR A 53 3.89 -19.11 -0.83
C THR A 53 3.51 -20.20 0.16
#